data_AF-A0A7Y7BIC4-F1
#
_entry.id   AF-A0A7Y7BIC4-F1
#
_cell.length_a   1.000
_cell.length_b   1.000
_cell.length_c   1.000
_cell.angle_alpha   90.00
_cell.angle_beta   90.00
_cell.angle_gamma   90.00
#
_symmetry.space_group_name_H-M   'P 1'
#
loop_
_entity.id
_entity.type
_entity.pdbx_description
1 polymer ?
#
loop_
_entity_poly.entity_id
_entity_poly.type
_entity_poly.pdbx_seq_one_letter_code
_entity_poly.pdbx_strand_id
1 'polypeptide(L)'
;IKGDDNYKDVVEAGKELMAKMTKVEEALYQTKNESGQDPLNFPIRLNNKLAALLGVAGSGEWRPTKQSEDVRVELTEQIDAELATLKGLMENDLPAFNNLVKQKAVDYIVIKKRGN
;
A
#
# COMPACT_ATOMS: atom_id res chain seq x y z
N ILE A 1 19.15 -18.72 -4.43
CA ILE A 1 18.28 -17.87 -5.29
C ILE A 1 18.99 -16.59 -5.71
N LYS A 2 19.39 -15.68 -4.79
CA LYS A 2 20.22 -14.51 -5.17
C LYS A 2 21.64 -14.97 -5.56
N GLY A 3 22.05 -14.71 -6.80
CA GLY A 3 23.41 -15.00 -7.31
C GLY A 3 23.52 -16.20 -8.25
N ASP A 4 22.42 -16.88 -8.57
CA ASP A 4 22.37 -17.97 -9.54
C ASP A 4 21.60 -17.51 -10.79
N ASP A 5 22.26 -17.54 -11.95
CA ASP A 5 21.73 -17.04 -13.22
C ASP A 5 20.42 -17.73 -13.64
N ASN A 6 20.16 -18.95 -13.15
CA ASN A 6 18.93 -19.70 -13.45
C ASN A 6 17.66 -19.08 -12.85
N TYR A 7 17.80 -18.23 -11.82
CA TYR A 7 16.69 -17.60 -11.08
C TYR A 7 16.66 -16.07 -11.22
N LYS A 8 17.46 -15.51 -12.12
CA LYS A 8 17.55 -14.06 -12.33
C LYS A 8 16.18 -13.46 -12.71
N ASP A 9 15.42 -14.15 -13.54
CA ASP A 9 14.06 -13.81 -13.92
C ASP A 9 13.10 -13.74 -12.73
N VAL A 10 13.15 -14.73 -11.84
CA VAL A 10 12.36 -14.75 -10.60
C VAL A 10 12.73 -13.58 -9.69
N VAL A 11 14.03 -13.31 -9.54
CA VAL A 11 14.51 -12.20 -8.69
C VAL A 11 14.07 -10.85 -9.25
N GLU A 12 14.16 -10.62 -10.56
CA GLU A 12 13.74 -9.36 -11.16
C GLU A 12 12.21 -9.19 -11.11
N ALA A 13 11.43 -10.23 -11.40
CA ALA A 13 9.97 -10.19 -11.28
C ALA A 13 9.53 -9.91 -9.83
N GLY A 14 10.22 -10.50 -8.85
CA GLY A 14 9.97 -10.24 -7.43
C GLY A 14 10.28 -8.79 -7.02
N LYS A 15 11.39 -8.24 -7.51
CA LYS A 15 11.74 -6.81 -7.28
C LYS A 15 10.72 -5.88 -7.89
N GLU A 16 10.24 -6.17 -9.09
CA GLU A 16 9.24 -5.35 -9.77
C GLU A 16 7.91 -5.36 -8.99
N LEU A 17 7.45 -6.55 -8.58
CA LEU A 17 6.24 -6.68 -7.77
C LEU A 17 6.36 -5.94 -6.44
N MET A 18 7.50 -6.10 -5.75
CA MET A 18 7.79 -5.39 -4.51
C MET A 18 7.79 -3.88 -4.72
N ALA A 19 8.44 -3.37 -5.77
CA ALA A 19 8.46 -1.94 -6.07
C ALA A 19 7.06 -1.38 -6.35
N LYS A 20 6.19 -2.13 -7.05
CA LYS A 20 4.78 -1.76 -7.26
C LYS A 20 4.02 -1.69 -5.93
N MET A 21 4.16 -2.70 -5.07
CA MET A 21 3.52 -2.73 -3.75
C MET A 21 4.03 -1.61 -2.84
N THR A 22 5.34 -1.35 -2.82
CA THR A 22 5.96 -0.27 -2.02
C THR A 22 5.44 1.09 -2.44
N LYS A 23 5.20 1.35 -3.74
CA LYS A 23 4.61 2.62 -4.18
C LYS A 23 3.21 2.84 -3.60
N VAL A 24 2.37 1.80 -3.58
CA VAL A 24 1.03 1.86 -3.00
C VAL A 24 1.11 2.07 -1.48
N GLU A 25 1.98 1.31 -0.81
CA GLU A 25 2.22 1.46 0.62
C GLU A 25 2.69 2.87 0.96
N GLU A 26 3.68 3.40 0.25
CA GLU A 26 4.20 4.76 0.48
C GLU A 26 3.20 5.86 0.13
N ALA A 27 2.22 5.62 -0.73
CA ALA A 27 1.12 6.55 -0.97
C ALA A 27 0.13 6.58 0.21
N LEU A 28 -0.17 5.40 0.76
CA LEU A 28 -1.13 5.23 1.85
C LEU A 28 -0.54 5.52 3.24
N TYR A 29 0.72 5.16 3.47
CA TYR A 29 1.38 5.11 4.78
C TYR A 29 2.85 5.58 4.70
N GLN A 30 3.33 6.24 5.75
CA GLN A 30 4.72 6.69 5.82
C GLN A 30 5.63 5.59 6.41
N THR A 31 6.34 4.88 5.55
CA THR A 31 7.22 3.74 5.93
C THR A 31 8.53 4.15 6.59
N LYS A 32 8.93 5.42 6.49
CA LYS A 32 10.22 5.93 7.00
C LYS A 32 10.15 6.54 8.40
N ASN A 33 8.99 6.51 9.05
CA ASN A 33 8.84 7.03 10.40
C ASN A 33 9.33 5.99 11.42
N GLU A 34 10.53 6.21 11.95
CA GLU A 34 11.18 5.40 12.99
C GLU A 34 11.20 6.12 14.35
N SER A 35 11.05 7.45 14.36
CA SER A 35 11.14 8.36 15.50
C SER A 35 10.04 9.43 15.47
N GLY A 36 9.74 10.01 16.63
CA GLY A 36 8.71 11.05 16.77
C GLY A 36 9.00 12.38 16.06
N GLN A 37 10.26 12.62 15.65
CA GLN A 37 10.65 13.82 14.88
C GLN A 37 10.62 13.60 13.36
N ASP A 38 10.48 12.36 12.91
CA ASP A 38 10.48 12.00 11.49
C ASP A 38 9.34 12.61 10.66
N PRO A 39 8.16 12.90 11.22
CA PRO A 39 7.11 13.65 10.50
C PRO A 39 7.54 15.05 10.04
N LEU A 40 8.65 15.61 10.57
CA LEU A 40 9.21 16.87 10.09
C LEU A 40 10.05 16.71 8.81
N ASN A 41 10.59 15.52 8.57
CA ASN A 41 11.48 15.22 7.45
C ASN A 41 10.79 14.43 6.32
N PHE A 42 9.75 13.68 6.65
CA PHE A 42 9.00 12.88 5.68
C PHE A 42 7.55 13.34 5.59
N PRO A 43 7.03 13.60 4.37
CA PRO A 43 5.68 14.10 4.20
C PRO A 43 4.65 13.10 4.71
N ILE A 44 3.57 13.62 5.32
CA ILE A 44 2.43 12.83 5.73
C ILE A 44 1.72 12.19 4.53
N ARG A 45 1.16 10.99 4.72
CA ARG A 45 0.49 10.21 3.67
C ARG A 45 -1.02 10.23 3.81
N LEU A 46 -1.74 9.55 2.91
CA LEU A 46 -3.20 9.61 2.83
C LEU A 46 -3.87 9.23 4.16
N ASN A 47 -3.35 8.21 4.87
CA ASN A 47 -3.88 7.82 6.18
C ASN A 47 -3.75 8.94 7.23
N ASN A 48 -2.60 9.63 7.26
CA ASN A 48 -2.35 10.74 8.18
C ASN A 48 -3.25 11.93 7.86
N LYS A 49 -3.43 12.25 6.57
CA LYS A 49 -4.33 13.33 6.13
C LYS A 49 -5.77 13.06 6.55
N LEU A 50 -6.25 11.83 6.37
CA LEU A 50 -7.59 11.43 6.79
C LEU A 50 -7.75 11.50 8.32
N ALA A 51 -6.75 11.05 9.07
CA ALA A 51 -6.76 11.14 10.54
C ALA A 51 -6.74 12.60 11.04
N ALA A 52 -5.97 13.47 10.40
CA ALA A 52 -5.97 14.89 10.71
C ALA A 52 -7.34 15.55 10.43
N LEU A 53 -7.96 15.19 9.30
CA LEU A 53 -9.32 15.64 8.97
C LEU A 53 -10.34 15.20 10.02
N LEU A 54 -10.25 13.96 10.50
CA LEU A 54 -11.10 13.46 11.59
C LEU A 54 -10.95 14.32 12.85
N GLY A 55 -9.73 14.71 13.20
CA GLY A 55 -9.48 15.61 14.33
C GLY A 55 -10.13 16.99 14.16
N VAL A 56 -10.04 17.58 12.96
CA VAL A 56 -10.67 18.87 12.66
C VAL A 56 -12.20 18.76 12.70
N ALA A 57 -12.75 17.78 11.99
CA ALA A 57 -14.20 17.59 11.87
C ALA A 57 -14.85 17.17 13.19
N GLY A 58 -14.13 16.46 14.05
CA GLY A 58 -14.60 15.99 15.36
C GLY A 58 -14.26 16.91 16.54
N SER A 59 -13.69 18.09 16.30
CA SER A 59 -13.24 19.00 17.37
C SER A 59 -14.37 19.73 18.12
N GLY A 60 -15.62 19.61 17.67
CA GLY A 60 -16.77 20.25 18.31
C GLY A 60 -18.07 19.46 18.18
N GLU A 61 -19.12 19.96 18.83
CA GLU A 61 -20.46 19.32 18.93
C GLU A 61 -21.35 19.55 17.68
N TRP A 62 -20.77 20.03 16.59
CA TRP A 62 -21.48 20.35 15.36
C TRP A 62 -21.14 19.33 14.27
N ARG A 63 -22.03 19.17 13.29
CA ARG A 63 -21.75 18.37 12.10
C ARG A 63 -20.51 18.91 11.36
N PRO A 64 -19.77 18.07 10.60
CA PRO A 64 -18.65 18.54 9.78
C PRO A 64 -19.04 19.68 8.84
N THR A 65 -18.11 20.60 8.59
CA THR A 65 -18.31 21.68 7.63
C THR A 65 -18.35 21.14 6.20
N LYS A 66 -18.92 21.92 5.27
CA LYS A 66 -18.91 21.55 3.84
C LYS A 66 -17.48 21.31 3.32
N GLN A 67 -16.55 22.17 3.70
CA GLN A 67 -15.14 22.06 3.28
C GLN A 67 -14.50 20.78 3.84
N SER A 68 -14.77 20.43 5.09
CA SER A 68 -14.29 19.18 5.68
C SER A 68 -14.83 17.96 4.92
N GLU A 69 -16.10 18.01 4.52
CA GLU A 69 -16.73 16.93 3.76
C GLU A 69 -16.18 16.83 2.33
N ASP A 70 -15.98 17.96 1.64
CA ASP A 70 -15.39 17.99 0.30
C ASP A 70 -13.97 17.39 0.32
N VAL A 71 -13.15 17.72 1.34
CA VAL A 71 -11.82 17.10 1.54
C VAL A 71 -11.92 15.61 1.89
N ARG A 72 -12.92 15.19 2.68
CA ARG A 72 -13.16 13.78 3.01
C ARG A 72 -13.38 12.97 1.74
N VAL A 73 -14.23 13.46 0.84
CA VAL A 73 -14.51 12.81 -0.45
C VAL A 73 -13.24 12.67 -1.27
N GLU A 74 -12.48 13.76 -1.44
CA GLU A 74 -11.24 13.75 -2.22
C GLU A 74 -10.20 12.75 -1.67
N LEU A 75 -10.00 12.73 -0.35
CA LEU A 75 -9.08 11.80 0.29
C LEU A 75 -9.56 10.35 0.17
N THR A 76 -10.87 10.11 0.27
CA THR A 76 -11.44 8.76 0.14
C THR A 76 -11.25 8.24 -1.28
N GLU A 77 -11.50 9.06 -2.31
CA GLU A 77 -11.28 8.69 -3.71
C GLU A 77 -9.81 8.34 -3.99
N GLN A 78 -8.87 9.11 -3.44
CA GLN A 78 -7.43 8.80 -3.57
C GLN A 78 -7.07 7.49 -2.88
N ILE A 79 -7.60 7.23 -1.69
CA ILE A 79 -7.35 5.97 -0.95
C ILE A 79 -7.95 4.79 -1.72
N ASP A 80 -9.18 4.91 -2.20
CA ASP A 80 -9.86 3.85 -2.94
C ASP A 80 -9.13 3.50 -4.24
N ALA A 81 -8.55 4.51 -4.92
CA ALA A 81 -7.71 4.29 -6.09
C ALA A 81 -6.47 3.44 -5.76
N GLU A 82 -5.74 3.79 -4.70
CA GLU A 82 -4.56 3.03 -4.25
C GLU A 82 -4.93 1.60 -3.80
N LEU A 83 -6.05 1.43 -3.10
CA LEU A 83 -6.56 0.12 -2.71
C LEU A 83 -6.99 -0.73 -3.91
N ALA A 84 -7.59 -0.11 -4.95
CA ALA A 84 -7.91 -0.79 -6.19
C ALA A 84 -6.63 -1.24 -6.92
N THR A 85 -5.59 -0.41 -6.94
CA THR A 85 -4.28 -0.80 -7.47
C THR A 85 -3.70 -1.97 -6.68
N LEU A 86 -3.68 -1.92 -5.34
CA LEU A 86 -3.21 -3.03 -4.51
C LEU A 86 -3.98 -4.32 -4.79
N LYS A 87 -5.30 -4.23 -4.88
CA LYS A 87 -6.16 -5.37 -5.21
C LYS A 87 -5.78 -5.97 -6.57
N GLY A 88 -5.56 -5.12 -7.58
CA GLY A 88 -5.09 -5.55 -8.89
C GLY A 88 -3.75 -6.30 -8.83
N LEU A 89 -2.78 -5.81 -8.06
CA LEU A 89 -1.49 -6.48 -7.85
C LEU A 89 -1.66 -7.84 -7.16
N MET A 90 -2.55 -7.93 -6.18
CA MET A 90 -2.81 -9.18 -5.45
C MET A 90 -3.56 -10.21 -6.28
N GLU A 91 -4.46 -9.78 -7.16
CA GLU A 91 -5.29 -10.65 -7.99
C GLU A 91 -4.59 -11.08 -9.29
N ASN A 92 -3.65 -10.29 -9.80
CA ASN A 92 -3.02 -10.54 -11.11
C ASN A 92 -1.50 -10.78 -10.99
N ASP A 93 -0.75 -9.78 -10.54
CA ASP A 93 0.72 -9.83 -10.54
C ASP A 93 1.27 -10.88 -9.58
N LEU A 94 0.66 -11.04 -8.39
CA LEU A 94 1.11 -12.01 -7.40
C LEU A 94 0.87 -13.47 -7.85
N PRO A 95 -0.30 -13.86 -8.39
CA PRO A 95 -0.47 -15.16 -9.01
C PRO A 95 0.48 -15.41 -10.19
N ALA A 96 0.72 -14.40 -11.03
CA ALA A 96 1.68 -14.51 -12.14
C ALA A 96 3.11 -14.77 -11.62
N PHE A 97 3.54 -14.03 -10.61
CA PHE A 97 4.81 -14.24 -9.93
C PHE A 97 4.89 -15.65 -9.30
N ASN A 98 3.85 -16.08 -8.58
CA ASN A 98 3.80 -17.41 -7.98
C ASN A 98 3.90 -18.53 -9.04
N ASN A 99 3.31 -18.35 -10.23
CA ASN A 99 3.44 -19.31 -11.32
C ASN A 99 4.87 -19.37 -11.87
N LEU A 100 5.54 -18.22 -12.01
CA LEU A 100 6.94 -18.15 -12.41
C LEU A 100 7.85 -18.88 -11.39
N VAL A 101 7.61 -18.63 -10.10
CA VAL A 101 8.32 -19.29 -8.98
C VAL A 101 8.13 -20.81 -9.04
N LYS A 102 6.90 -21.29 -9.26
CA LYS A 102 6.58 -22.72 -9.40
C LYS A 102 7.26 -23.37 -10.60
N GLN A 103 7.30 -22.71 -11.76
CA GLN A 103 7.97 -23.24 -12.96
C GLN A 103 9.48 -23.46 -12.73
N LYS A 104 10.07 -22.73 -11.78
CA LYS A 104 11.48 -22.83 -11.40
C LYS A 104 11.71 -23.74 -10.19
N ALA A 105 10.68 -24.48 -9.75
CA ALA A 105 10.72 -25.38 -8.58
C ALA A 105 11.15 -24.70 -7.27
N VAL A 106 10.83 -23.41 -7.11
CA VAL A 106 11.06 -22.65 -5.87
C VAL A 106 9.75 -22.66 -5.05
N ASP A 107 9.86 -22.68 -3.72
CA ASP A 107 8.69 -22.61 -2.82
C ASP A 107 7.93 -21.27 -2.99
N TYR A 108 6.60 -21.33 -3.12
CA TYR A 108 5.73 -20.19 -3.45
C TYR A 108 5.01 -19.59 -2.24
N ILE A 109 4.57 -18.33 -2.35
CA ILE A 109 3.88 -17.60 -1.28
C ILE A 109 2.37 -17.87 -1.36
N VAL A 110 1.75 -18.27 -0.24
CA VAL A 110 0.30 -18.51 -0.13
C VAL A 110 -0.36 -17.42 0.71
N ILE A 111 -1.34 -16.72 0.16
CA ILE A 111 -2.20 -15.83 0.96
C ILE A 111 -3.17 -16.71 1.77
N LYS A 112 -3.06 -16.68 3.09
CA LYS A 112 -4.03 -17.35 3.97
C LYS A 112 -5.35 -16.59 3.93
N LYS A 113 -6.40 -17.18 3.36
CA LYS A 113 -7.77 -16.64 3.46
C LYS A 113 -8.16 -16.55 4.94
N ARG A 114 -8.51 -15.35 5.41
CA ARG A 114 -9.07 -15.17 6.75
C ARG A 114 -10.45 -15.82 6.76
N GLY A 115 -10.65 -16.80 7.65
CA GLY A 115 -11.96 -17.45 7.81
C GLY A 115 -13.02 -16.44 8.23
N ASN A 116 -14.23 -16.60 7.67
CA ASN A 116 -15.42 -15.79 7.96
C ASN A 116 -15.68 -15.65 9.46
#